data_AF-A0A9D5T5A6-F1
#
_entry.id   AF-A0A9D5T5A6-F1
#
_cell.length_a   1.000
_cell.length_b   1.000
_cell.length_c   1.000
_cell.angle_alpha   90.00
_cell.angle_beta   90.00
_cell.angle_gamma   90.00
#
_symmetry.space_group_name_H-M   'P 1'
#
loop_
_entity.id
_entity.type
_entity.pdbx_description
1 polymer ?
#
loop_
_entity_poly.entity_id
_entity_poly.type
_entity_poly.pdbx_seq_one_letter_code
_entity_poly.pdbx_strand_id
1 'polypeptide(L)'
;MSVKIENDKTMKYPRLCAHRGFPNVAPENSIPAYEAAVEYGAQEIEYDIWSTTDGVLVSCHDPVLDRVSDGEGNIYEKTYSELLELDFGKKFSAEFEGLKIPTFEEILQKFTGKVVMNVHIKIWDLDYLDQKVQEIIDMIRKYNAQDYCYIQASNGKTMSEFMKAAPDINCALGWDGKETGMELVERAIKIGAHKVQFFKPHYDKAAIDKAHENGIICNVFWSDEPEEAKQMFEMKTDCILTNKYRSLIEGEVF
;
A
#
# COMPACT_ATOMS: atom_id res chain seq x y z
N MET A 1 -9.82 24.71 -4.86
CA MET A 1 -9.45 23.91 -6.05
C MET A 1 -8.59 22.78 -5.52
N SER A 2 -8.98 21.52 -5.70
CA SER A 2 -8.16 20.40 -5.24
C SER A 2 -6.88 20.36 -6.07
N VAL A 3 -5.73 20.52 -5.42
CA VAL A 3 -4.41 20.36 -6.05
C VAL A 3 -4.35 18.94 -6.61
N LYS A 4 -4.10 18.81 -7.91
CA LYS A 4 -3.72 17.53 -8.49
C LYS A 4 -2.21 17.38 -8.34
N ILE A 5 -1.76 16.24 -7.84
CA ILE A 5 -0.34 15.91 -7.82
C ILE A 5 0.13 15.58 -9.24
N GLU A 6 1.44 15.65 -9.44
CA GLU A 6 2.08 14.91 -10.52
C GLU A 6 1.85 13.40 -10.34
N ASN A 7 2.09 12.61 -11.38
CA ASN A 7 1.84 11.18 -11.31
C ASN A 7 3.03 10.43 -10.67
N ASP A 8 2.83 9.16 -10.27
CA ASP A 8 3.84 8.34 -9.56
C ASP A 8 5.18 8.26 -10.31
N LYS A 9 5.11 8.28 -11.65
CA LYS A 9 6.27 8.13 -12.54
C LYS A 9 7.13 9.40 -12.62
N THR A 10 6.57 10.58 -12.35
CA THR A 10 7.30 11.86 -12.48
C THR A 10 7.57 12.57 -11.17
N MET A 11 6.77 12.29 -10.14
CA MET A 11 7.01 12.84 -8.81
C MET A 11 8.42 12.51 -8.31
N LYS A 12 9.05 13.46 -7.62
CA LYS A 12 10.44 13.29 -7.15
C LYS A 12 10.52 12.44 -5.89
N TYR A 13 11.69 11.87 -5.67
CA TYR A 13 12.11 11.19 -4.44
C TYR A 13 13.16 12.05 -3.68
N PRO A 14 13.30 11.91 -2.35
CA PRO A 14 12.61 10.95 -1.48
C PRO A 14 11.13 11.29 -1.21
N ARG A 15 10.36 10.28 -0.78
CA ARG A 15 8.95 10.40 -0.37
C ARG A 15 8.69 9.69 0.96
N LEU A 16 7.61 10.08 1.62
CA LEU A 16 7.00 9.32 2.70
C LEU A 16 5.66 8.75 2.25
N CYS A 17 5.38 7.53 2.71
CA CYS A 17 4.13 6.84 2.49
C CYS A 17 3.42 6.64 3.84
N ALA A 18 2.19 7.15 3.94
CA ALA A 18 1.36 7.00 5.12
C ALA A 18 0.79 5.57 5.15
N HIS A 19 1.37 4.71 6.01
CA HIS A 19 1.07 3.28 6.07
C HIS A 19 -0.34 3.05 6.61
N ARG A 20 -1.17 2.33 5.85
CA ARG A 20 -2.60 2.13 6.10
C ARG A 20 -3.37 3.44 6.30
N GLY A 21 -2.92 4.49 5.62
CA GLY A 21 -3.34 5.87 5.85
C GLY A 21 -2.59 6.50 7.03
N PHE A 22 -3.31 6.99 8.03
CA PHE A 22 -2.75 7.69 9.18
C PHE A 22 -3.17 7.03 10.51
N PRO A 23 -2.65 5.84 10.82
CA PRO A 23 -3.18 4.97 11.90
C PRO A 23 -2.99 5.54 13.31
N ASN A 24 -2.21 6.61 13.48
CA ASN A 24 -2.12 7.34 14.75
C ASN A 24 -3.25 8.36 14.95
N VAL A 25 -3.99 8.70 13.89
CA VAL A 25 -5.01 9.76 13.87
C VAL A 25 -6.41 9.18 13.73
N ALA A 26 -6.56 8.16 12.89
CA ALA A 26 -7.84 7.49 12.64
C ALA A 26 -7.62 5.97 12.44
N PRO A 27 -8.69 5.15 12.48
CA PRO A 27 -8.58 3.71 12.31
C PRO A 27 -7.83 3.34 11.02
N GLU A 28 -6.89 2.41 11.10
CA GLU A 28 -6.11 1.98 9.93
C GLU A 28 -7.01 1.49 8.78
N ASN A 29 -6.52 1.59 7.55
CA ASN A 29 -7.22 1.15 6.34
C ASN A 29 -8.64 1.76 6.16
N SER A 30 -8.85 3.01 6.58
CA SER A 30 -10.17 3.68 6.54
C SER A 30 -10.17 4.99 5.75
N ILE A 31 -11.33 5.40 5.24
CA ILE A 31 -11.47 6.71 4.58
C ILE A 31 -10.97 7.86 5.48
N PRO A 32 -11.36 7.96 6.77
CA PRO A 32 -10.84 9.02 7.64
C PRO A 32 -9.31 9.02 7.78
N ALA A 33 -8.68 7.84 7.83
CA ALA A 33 -7.22 7.74 7.91
C ALA A 33 -6.53 8.21 6.62
N TYR A 34 -7.09 7.88 5.45
CA TYR A 34 -6.59 8.37 4.17
C TYR A 34 -6.82 9.87 3.99
N GLU A 35 -8.02 10.37 4.36
CA GLU A 35 -8.34 11.80 4.31
C GLU A 35 -7.39 12.59 5.21
N ALA A 36 -7.19 12.16 6.45
CA ALA A 36 -6.24 12.79 7.37
C ALA A 36 -4.81 12.81 6.82
N ALA A 37 -4.34 11.71 6.21
CA ALA A 37 -3.02 11.66 5.59
C ALA A 37 -2.89 12.69 4.45
N VAL A 38 -3.85 12.70 3.53
CA VAL A 38 -3.84 13.60 2.35
C VAL A 38 -3.97 15.06 2.76
N GLU A 39 -4.84 15.37 3.73
CA GLU A 39 -4.99 16.72 4.28
C GLU A 39 -3.71 17.21 4.97
N TYR A 40 -2.97 16.31 5.60
CA TYR A 40 -1.66 16.60 6.19
C TYR A 40 -0.55 16.78 5.14
N GLY A 41 -0.81 16.47 3.87
CA GLY A 41 0.14 16.60 2.77
C GLY A 41 0.91 15.32 2.45
N ALA A 42 0.34 14.15 2.74
CA ALA A 42 0.96 12.88 2.40
C ALA A 42 1.27 12.76 0.90
N GLN A 43 2.52 12.40 0.56
CA GLN A 43 2.95 12.18 -0.82
C GLN A 43 2.44 10.85 -1.35
N GLU A 44 2.43 9.82 -0.50
CA GLU A 44 1.83 8.53 -0.79
C GLU A 44 0.96 8.07 0.39
N ILE A 45 -0.10 7.31 0.09
CA ILE A 45 -0.83 6.50 1.07
C ILE A 45 -0.70 5.03 0.69
N GLU A 46 -0.68 4.17 1.68
CA GLU A 46 -0.72 2.72 1.49
C GLU A 46 -2.01 2.15 2.07
N TYR A 47 -2.50 1.10 1.43
CA TYR A 47 -3.61 0.31 1.91
C TYR A 47 -3.62 -1.11 1.36
N ASP A 48 -4.25 -1.99 2.12
CA ASP A 48 -4.35 -3.42 1.86
C ASP A 48 -5.71 -3.77 1.26
N ILE A 49 -5.76 -4.50 0.16
CA ILE A 49 -7.01 -4.89 -0.52
C ILE A 49 -7.23 -6.40 -0.47
N TRP A 50 -8.41 -6.79 0.03
CA TRP A 50 -8.98 -8.14 -0.04
C TRP A 50 -10.19 -8.18 -0.98
N SER A 51 -10.55 -9.38 -1.41
CA SER A 51 -11.83 -9.68 -2.07
C SER A 51 -12.76 -10.39 -1.10
N THR A 52 -13.99 -9.92 -0.99
CA THR A 52 -15.10 -10.62 -0.33
C THR A 52 -15.54 -11.84 -1.15
N THR A 53 -16.43 -12.68 -0.58
CA THR A 53 -16.97 -13.86 -1.26
C THR A 53 -17.84 -13.51 -2.48
N ASP A 54 -18.47 -12.34 -2.47
CA ASP A 54 -19.27 -11.78 -3.56
C ASP A 54 -18.46 -10.86 -4.50
N GLY A 55 -17.13 -10.85 -4.38
CA GLY A 55 -16.22 -10.19 -5.33
C GLY A 55 -16.02 -8.70 -5.13
N VAL A 56 -16.51 -8.12 -4.03
CA VAL A 56 -16.26 -6.72 -3.68
C VAL A 56 -14.85 -6.58 -3.12
N LEU A 57 -14.10 -5.62 -3.66
CA LEU A 57 -12.75 -5.30 -3.18
C LEU A 57 -12.84 -4.33 -1.99
N VAL A 58 -12.34 -4.76 -0.84
CA VAL A 58 -12.42 -4.02 0.44
C VAL A 58 -11.05 -3.81 1.05
N SER A 59 -10.89 -2.74 1.83
CA SER A 59 -9.60 -2.41 2.43
C SER A 59 -9.49 -2.83 3.89
N CYS A 60 -8.52 -3.70 4.18
CA CYS A 60 -8.18 -4.15 5.53
C CYS A 60 -6.85 -4.92 5.51
N HIS A 61 -6.04 -4.82 6.56
CA HIS A 61 -4.75 -5.53 6.57
C HIS A 61 -4.92 -7.03 6.83
N ASP A 62 -5.52 -7.37 7.95
CA ASP A 62 -5.58 -8.74 8.43
C ASP A 62 -6.63 -9.55 7.66
N PRO A 63 -6.43 -10.86 7.46
CA PRO A 63 -7.49 -11.72 6.97
C PRO A 63 -8.61 -11.88 8.00
N VAL A 64 -8.28 -11.86 9.30
CA VAL A 64 -9.21 -12.07 10.42
C VAL A 64 -9.67 -10.71 10.96
N LEU A 65 -10.97 -10.55 11.15
CA LEU A 65 -11.62 -9.27 11.48
C LEU A 65 -11.38 -8.79 12.92
N ASP A 66 -11.11 -9.72 13.84
CA ASP A 66 -11.11 -9.52 15.29
C ASP A 66 -10.23 -8.36 15.78
N ARG A 67 -9.14 -8.02 15.09
CA ARG A 67 -8.26 -6.94 15.56
C ARG A 67 -8.88 -5.56 15.34
N VAL A 68 -9.57 -5.36 14.21
CA VAL A 68 -9.96 -4.02 13.73
C VAL A 68 -11.47 -3.77 13.76
N SER A 69 -12.30 -4.81 13.86
CA SER A 69 -13.75 -4.66 13.95
C SER A 69 -14.35 -5.43 15.11
N ASP A 70 -15.64 -5.27 15.36
CA ASP A 70 -16.41 -6.05 16.33
C ASP A 70 -16.92 -7.41 15.80
N GLY A 71 -16.51 -7.80 14.60
CA GLY A 71 -16.83 -9.09 14.02
C GLY A 71 -15.74 -10.14 14.22
N GLU A 72 -16.07 -11.36 13.78
CA GLU A 72 -15.18 -12.53 13.82
C GLU A 72 -15.10 -13.21 12.45
N GLY A 73 -14.04 -14.00 12.26
CA GLY A 73 -13.82 -14.81 11.06
C GLY A 73 -13.05 -14.08 9.96
N ASN A 74 -12.90 -14.73 8.80
CA ASN A 74 -12.09 -14.19 7.72
C ASN A 74 -12.88 -13.25 6.80
N ILE A 75 -12.24 -12.18 6.33
CA ILE A 75 -12.80 -11.22 5.37
C ILE A 75 -13.24 -11.92 4.08
N TYR A 76 -12.38 -12.81 3.58
CA TYR A 76 -12.62 -13.54 2.35
C TYR A 76 -13.66 -14.66 2.46
N GLU A 77 -14.26 -14.84 3.63
CA GLU A 77 -15.37 -15.77 3.89
C GLU A 77 -16.71 -15.04 4.08
N LYS A 78 -16.74 -13.70 3.96
CA LYS A 78 -17.95 -12.88 4.09
C LYS A 78 -18.28 -12.13 2.81
N THR A 79 -19.56 -11.87 2.62
CA THR A 79 -20.09 -10.93 1.61
C THR A 79 -19.88 -9.49 2.06
N TYR A 80 -19.93 -8.54 1.13
CA TYR A 80 -19.81 -7.13 1.50
C TYR A 80 -20.95 -6.65 2.41
N SER A 81 -22.18 -7.12 2.18
CA SER A 81 -23.32 -6.77 3.04
C SER A 81 -23.14 -7.25 4.48
N GLU A 82 -22.58 -8.45 4.69
CA GLU A 82 -22.24 -8.94 6.04
C GLU A 82 -21.16 -8.08 6.71
N LEU A 83 -20.17 -7.62 5.93
CA LEU A 83 -19.13 -6.71 6.45
C LEU A 83 -19.69 -5.32 6.82
N LEU A 84 -20.71 -4.85 6.11
CA LEU A 84 -21.36 -3.57 6.40
C LEU A 84 -22.15 -3.57 7.73
N GLU A 85 -22.48 -4.73 8.28
CA GLU A 85 -23.10 -4.82 9.61
C GLU A 85 -22.10 -4.59 10.74
N LEU A 86 -20.80 -4.76 10.47
CA LEU A 86 -19.73 -4.61 11.46
C LEU A 86 -19.30 -3.14 11.63
N ASP A 87 -18.56 -2.89 12.70
CA ASP A 87 -17.99 -1.59 13.03
C ASP A 87 -16.48 -1.72 13.18
N PHE A 88 -15.77 -0.97 12.32
CA PHE A 88 -14.32 -0.95 12.17
C PHE A 88 -13.64 0.22 12.89
N GLY A 89 -14.38 1.00 13.69
CA GLY A 89 -13.86 2.18 14.36
C GLY A 89 -13.98 2.15 15.88
N LYS A 90 -14.96 1.43 16.47
CA LYS A 90 -15.17 1.43 17.92
C LYS A 90 -13.98 0.92 18.74
N LYS A 91 -13.15 0.03 18.15
CA LYS A 91 -11.93 -0.49 18.80
C LYS A 91 -10.80 0.54 18.83
N PHE A 92 -10.84 1.54 17.94
CA PHE A 92 -9.89 2.63 17.90
C PHE A 92 -10.26 3.73 18.90
N SER A 93 -11.47 4.29 18.79
CA SER A 93 -12.02 5.24 19.75
C SER A 93 -13.53 5.41 19.57
N ALA A 94 -14.21 5.97 20.57
CA ALA A 94 -15.64 6.25 20.51
C ALA A 94 -16.03 7.28 19.42
N GLU A 95 -15.09 8.12 18.98
CA GLU A 95 -15.33 9.09 17.90
C GLU A 95 -15.57 8.41 16.54
N PHE A 96 -15.00 7.21 16.34
CA PHE A 96 -15.13 6.44 15.11
C PHE A 96 -16.18 5.32 15.21
N GLU A 97 -17.01 5.30 16.26
CA GLU A 97 -18.10 4.32 16.36
C GLU A 97 -19.04 4.42 15.14
N GLY A 98 -19.37 3.28 14.57
CA GLY A 98 -20.17 3.13 13.36
C GLY A 98 -19.36 3.15 12.05
N LEU A 99 -18.03 3.30 12.09
CA LEU A 99 -17.19 3.29 10.90
C LEU A 99 -17.31 1.96 10.15
N LYS A 100 -17.49 2.05 8.83
CA LYS A 100 -17.58 0.90 7.93
C LYS A 100 -16.27 0.67 7.19
N ILE A 101 -16.01 -0.58 6.84
CA ILE A 101 -14.89 -0.95 5.97
C ILE A 101 -15.06 -0.28 4.60
N PRO A 102 -14.03 0.38 4.06
CA PRO A 102 -14.15 1.03 2.77
C PRO A 102 -13.90 0.05 1.62
N THR A 103 -14.55 0.31 0.49
CA THR A 103 -14.26 -0.37 -0.77
C THR A 103 -13.07 0.25 -1.48
N PHE A 104 -12.40 -0.54 -2.32
CA PHE A 104 -11.37 -0.03 -3.23
C PHE A 104 -11.93 1.05 -4.18
N GLU A 105 -13.18 0.89 -4.61
CA GLU A 105 -13.88 1.85 -5.46
C GLU A 105 -14.01 3.23 -4.80
N GLU A 106 -14.44 3.27 -3.53
CA GLU A 106 -14.54 4.52 -2.77
C GLU A 106 -13.18 5.21 -2.60
N ILE A 107 -12.12 4.43 -2.37
CA ILE A 107 -10.74 4.92 -2.24
C ILE A 107 -10.32 5.57 -3.57
N LEU A 108 -10.43 4.87 -4.69
CA LEU A 108 -10.06 5.42 -6.00
C LEU A 108 -10.87 6.68 -6.33
N GLN A 109 -12.19 6.65 -6.11
CA GLN A 109 -13.07 7.79 -6.35
C GLN A 109 -12.63 9.04 -5.58
N LYS A 110 -12.18 8.87 -4.33
CA LYS A 110 -11.78 9.98 -3.46
C LYS A 110 -10.35 10.47 -3.72
N PHE A 111 -9.41 9.59 -4.04
CA PHE A 111 -7.98 9.89 -3.93
C PHE A 111 -7.20 9.88 -5.26
N THR A 112 -7.78 9.37 -6.36
CA THR A 112 -7.10 9.42 -7.66
C THR A 112 -6.73 10.86 -8.04
N GLY A 113 -5.44 11.07 -8.35
CA GLY A 113 -4.90 12.38 -8.71
C GLY A 113 -4.61 13.32 -7.54
N LYS A 114 -4.86 12.90 -6.29
CA LYS A 114 -4.57 13.70 -5.09
C LYS A 114 -3.35 13.22 -4.31
N VAL A 115 -3.04 11.93 -4.40
CA VAL A 115 -1.94 11.26 -3.70
C VAL A 115 -1.52 10.01 -4.49
N VAL A 116 -0.27 9.58 -4.36
CA VAL A 116 0.15 8.29 -4.91
C VAL A 116 -0.35 7.16 -4.01
N MET A 117 -0.91 6.11 -4.60
CA MET A 117 -1.52 5.00 -3.86
C MET A 117 -0.69 3.72 -4.00
N ASN A 118 -0.12 3.26 -2.89
CA ASN A 118 0.57 1.97 -2.77
C ASN A 118 -0.45 0.88 -2.43
N VAL A 119 -0.87 0.10 -3.43
CA VAL A 119 -1.98 -0.87 -3.27
C VAL A 119 -1.42 -2.25 -2.94
N HIS A 120 -1.50 -2.66 -1.67
CA HIS A 120 -1.05 -3.98 -1.23
C HIS A 120 -2.11 -5.03 -1.51
N ILE A 121 -1.78 -5.97 -2.39
CA ILE A 121 -2.72 -7.01 -2.83
C ILE A 121 -2.68 -8.20 -1.89
N LYS A 122 -3.82 -8.53 -1.29
CA LYS A 122 -4.00 -9.69 -0.43
C LYS A 122 -4.85 -10.75 -1.16
N ILE A 123 -4.18 -11.78 -1.66
CA ILE A 123 -4.81 -12.92 -2.32
C ILE A 123 -4.49 -14.18 -1.53
N TRP A 124 -5.53 -14.81 -0.99
CA TRP A 124 -5.42 -16.08 -0.27
C TRP A 124 -5.62 -17.29 -1.20
N ASP A 125 -6.51 -17.17 -2.19
CA ASP A 125 -6.83 -18.21 -3.17
C ASP A 125 -6.23 -17.88 -4.54
N LEU A 126 -5.40 -18.78 -5.04
CA LEU A 126 -4.69 -18.65 -6.31
C LEU A 126 -5.39 -19.34 -7.49
N ASP A 127 -6.51 -20.03 -7.26
CA ASP A 127 -7.24 -20.76 -8.31
C ASP A 127 -7.90 -19.79 -9.32
N TYR A 128 -8.23 -18.56 -8.88
CA TYR A 128 -8.84 -17.50 -9.69
C TYR A 128 -7.95 -16.24 -9.75
N LEU A 129 -6.63 -16.43 -9.70
CA LEU A 129 -5.69 -15.32 -9.64
C LEU A 129 -5.83 -14.36 -10.82
N ASP A 130 -5.97 -14.89 -12.04
CA ASP A 130 -6.10 -14.10 -13.28
C ASP A 130 -7.36 -13.22 -13.27
N GLN A 131 -8.50 -13.79 -12.87
CA GLN A 131 -9.75 -13.06 -12.72
C GLN A 131 -9.62 -11.95 -11.67
N LYS A 132 -9.10 -12.25 -10.48
CA LYS A 132 -8.92 -11.26 -9.40
C LYS A 132 -7.98 -10.12 -9.81
N VAL A 133 -6.90 -10.44 -10.51
CA VAL A 133 -5.97 -9.45 -11.09
C VAL A 133 -6.71 -8.55 -12.08
N GLN A 134 -7.52 -9.13 -12.97
CA GLN A 134 -8.28 -8.37 -13.96
C GLN A 134 -9.32 -7.44 -13.30
N GLU A 135 -10.06 -7.91 -12.30
CA GLU A 135 -11.04 -7.11 -11.55
C GLU A 135 -10.39 -5.86 -10.92
N ILE A 136 -9.19 -6.03 -10.34
CA ILE A 136 -8.43 -4.92 -9.73
C ILE A 136 -7.94 -3.94 -10.80
N ILE A 137 -7.43 -4.45 -11.93
CA ILE A 137 -6.99 -3.61 -13.06
C ILE A 137 -8.17 -2.83 -13.63
N ASP A 138 -9.30 -3.48 -13.88
CA ASP A 138 -10.50 -2.85 -14.42
C ASP A 138 -11.00 -1.73 -13.52
N MET A 139 -10.94 -1.94 -12.20
CA MET A 139 -11.27 -0.91 -11.22
C MET A 139 -10.29 0.29 -11.30
N ILE A 140 -8.98 0.04 -11.39
CA ILE A 140 -7.97 1.10 -11.58
C ILE A 140 -8.24 1.89 -12.87
N ARG A 141 -8.57 1.21 -13.97
CA ARG A 141 -8.87 1.85 -15.26
C ARG A 141 -10.15 2.65 -15.25
N LYS A 142 -11.20 2.13 -14.61
CA LYS A 142 -12.49 2.82 -14.44
C LYS A 142 -12.30 4.22 -13.85
N TYR A 143 -11.33 4.38 -12.94
CA TYR A 143 -11.01 5.64 -12.28
C TYR A 143 -9.82 6.40 -12.88
N ASN A 144 -9.21 5.92 -13.97
CA ASN A 144 -7.99 6.46 -14.58
C ASN A 144 -6.82 6.59 -13.58
N ALA A 145 -6.69 5.61 -12.69
CA ALA A 145 -5.74 5.65 -11.59
C ALA A 145 -4.37 5.05 -11.93
N GLN A 146 -4.16 4.49 -13.14
CA GLN A 146 -2.93 3.76 -13.51
C GLN A 146 -1.62 4.51 -13.30
N ASP A 147 -1.64 5.85 -13.36
CA ASP A 147 -0.45 6.67 -13.16
C ASP A 147 -0.36 7.22 -11.72
N TYR A 148 -1.39 7.02 -10.89
CA TYR A 148 -1.46 7.49 -9.50
C TYR A 148 -1.43 6.35 -8.49
N CYS A 149 -1.29 5.10 -8.94
CA CYS A 149 -1.12 3.96 -8.07
C CYS A 149 -0.03 3.03 -8.56
N TYR A 150 0.49 2.23 -7.66
CA TYR A 150 1.32 1.07 -7.99
C TYR A 150 0.88 -0.14 -7.17
N ILE A 151 1.06 -1.32 -7.75
CA ILE A 151 0.67 -2.58 -7.14
C ILE A 151 1.81 -3.12 -6.31
N GLN A 152 1.53 -3.52 -5.07
CA GLN A 152 2.47 -4.19 -4.19
C GLN A 152 1.99 -5.61 -3.92
N ALA A 153 2.86 -6.59 -4.14
CA ALA A 153 2.65 -7.96 -3.71
C ALA A 153 4.00 -8.62 -3.41
N SER A 154 4.05 -9.49 -2.42
CA SER A 154 5.25 -10.29 -2.11
C SER A 154 5.30 -11.63 -2.86
N ASN A 155 4.15 -12.14 -3.29
CA ASN A 155 4.07 -13.37 -4.07
C ASN A 155 4.48 -13.12 -5.52
N GLY A 156 5.56 -13.76 -5.98
CA GLY A 156 6.07 -13.61 -7.34
C GLY A 156 5.09 -14.02 -8.44
N LYS A 157 4.20 -14.99 -8.21
CA LYS A 157 3.15 -15.38 -9.17
C LYS A 157 2.12 -14.26 -9.33
N THR A 158 1.59 -13.75 -8.21
CA THR A 158 0.66 -12.60 -8.21
C THR A 158 1.27 -11.41 -8.93
N MET A 159 2.51 -11.06 -8.58
CA MET A 159 3.19 -9.93 -9.21
C MET A 159 3.39 -10.13 -10.72
N SER A 160 3.78 -11.33 -11.15
CA SER A 160 3.98 -11.65 -12.57
C SER A 160 2.68 -11.52 -13.38
N GLU A 161 1.54 -11.92 -12.82
CA GLU A 161 0.24 -11.75 -13.50
C GLU A 161 -0.12 -10.27 -13.66
N PHE A 162 0.10 -9.43 -12.64
CA PHE A 162 -0.12 -7.97 -12.77
C PHE A 162 0.77 -7.34 -13.84
N MET A 163 2.08 -7.63 -13.82
CA MET A 163 3.01 -7.05 -14.79
C MET A 163 2.72 -7.49 -16.22
N LYS A 164 2.19 -8.71 -16.40
CA LYS A 164 1.74 -9.20 -17.71
C LYS A 164 0.45 -8.54 -18.17
N ALA A 165 -0.53 -8.40 -17.28
CA ALA A 165 -1.86 -7.91 -17.60
C ALA A 165 -1.93 -6.37 -17.75
N ALA A 166 -1.12 -5.63 -16.99
CA ALA A 166 -1.08 -4.17 -17.01
C ALA A 166 0.37 -3.64 -16.90
N PRO A 167 1.21 -3.80 -17.94
CA PRO A 167 2.62 -3.41 -17.93
C PRO A 167 2.86 -1.90 -17.74
N ASP A 168 1.85 -1.07 -17.92
CA ASP A 168 1.91 0.38 -17.72
C ASP A 168 1.57 0.83 -16.28
N ILE A 169 1.11 -0.09 -15.40
CA ILE A 169 0.94 0.16 -13.97
C ILE A 169 2.22 -0.25 -13.24
N ASN A 170 2.79 0.67 -12.45
CA ASN A 170 3.99 0.38 -11.69
C ASN A 170 3.76 -0.76 -10.68
N CYS A 171 4.80 -1.54 -10.43
CA CYS A 171 4.74 -2.74 -9.61
C CYS A 171 5.91 -2.76 -8.62
N ALA A 172 5.61 -2.97 -7.34
CA ALA A 172 6.53 -3.01 -6.22
C ALA A 172 6.60 -4.43 -5.63
N LEU A 173 7.67 -5.17 -5.94
CA LEU A 173 7.84 -6.51 -5.36
C LEU A 173 8.19 -6.39 -3.88
N GLY A 174 7.36 -6.99 -3.02
CA GLY A 174 7.61 -7.00 -1.57
C GLY A 174 8.48 -8.16 -1.13
N TRP A 175 9.11 -7.96 0.02
CA TRP A 175 9.76 -9.01 0.78
C TRP A 175 8.80 -10.16 1.12
N ASP A 176 9.24 -11.40 0.92
CA ASP A 176 8.41 -12.60 1.10
C ASP A 176 8.47 -13.25 2.49
N GLY A 177 9.23 -12.66 3.42
CA GLY A 177 9.40 -13.17 4.77
C GLY A 177 10.63 -14.07 4.99
N LYS A 178 11.35 -14.43 3.92
CA LYS A 178 12.41 -15.46 3.98
C LYS A 178 13.71 -15.04 3.32
N GLU A 179 13.64 -14.16 2.32
CA GLU A 179 14.81 -13.75 1.53
C GLU A 179 15.63 -12.61 2.18
N THR A 180 16.84 -12.39 1.71
CA THR A 180 17.64 -11.19 1.99
C THR A 180 17.21 -10.04 1.08
N GLY A 181 17.64 -8.81 1.39
CA GLY A 181 17.40 -7.66 0.50
C GLY A 181 18.00 -7.86 -0.90
N MET A 182 19.19 -8.46 -1.00
CA MET A 182 19.82 -8.73 -2.30
C MET A 182 19.01 -9.74 -3.13
N GLU A 183 18.55 -10.83 -2.51
CA GLU A 183 17.72 -11.84 -3.18
C GLU A 183 16.40 -11.24 -3.69
N LEU A 184 15.76 -10.36 -2.90
CA LEU A 184 14.58 -9.61 -3.34
C LEU A 184 14.87 -8.77 -4.59
N VAL A 185 15.99 -8.05 -4.61
CA VAL A 185 16.41 -7.21 -5.75
C VAL A 185 16.72 -8.06 -6.98
N GLU A 186 17.43 -9.18 -6.84
CA GLU A 186 17.70 -10.09 -7.95
C GLU A 186 16.41 -10.66 -8.55
N ARG A 187 15.43 -10.98 -7.70
CA ARG A 187 14.09 -11.37 -8.13
C ARG A 187 13.39 -10.26 -8.88
N ALA A 188 13.42 -9.03 -8.35
CA ALA A 188 12.81 -7.87 -8.97
C ALA A 188 13.40 -7.59 -10.36
N ILE A 189 14.72 -7.68 -10.51
CA ILE A 189 15.42 -7.58 -11.81
C ILE A 189 14.92 -8.67 -12.76
N LYS A 190 14.88 -9.92 -12.30
CA LYS A 190 14.46 -11.07 -13.14
C LYS A 190 13.05 -10.92 -13.70
N ILE A 191 12.13 -10.38 -12.89
CA ILE A 191 10.72 -10.25 -13.29
C ILE A 191 10.40 -8.88 -13.91
N GLY A 192 11.35 -7.93 -13.89
CA GLY A 192 11.17 -6.58 -14.42
C GLY A 192 10.30 -5.67 -13.55
N ALA A 193 10.33 -5.86 -12.22
CA ALA A 193 9.59 -5.01 -11.30
C ALA A 193 10.16 -3.58 -11.29
N HIS A 194 9.27 -2.58 -11.21
CA HIS A 194 9.63 -1.17 -11.21
C HIS A 194 10.16 -0.69 -9.87
N LYS A 195 9.68 -1.32 -8.78
CA LYS A 195 10.07 -1.01 -7.41
C LYS A 195 10.28 -2.29 -6.61
N VAL A 196 11.02 -2.17 -5.51
CA VAL A 196 11.05 -3.13 -4.41
C VAL A 196 10.52 -2.47 -3.15
N GLN A 197 9.86 -3.24 -2.29
CA GLN A 197 9.53 -2.81 -0.93
C GLN A 197 10.22 -3.74 0.07
N PHE A 198 11.34 -3.25 0.59
CA PHE A 198 12.08 -3.91 1.65
C PHE A 198 11.29 -3.92 2.96
N PHE A 199 11.61 -4.89 3.81
CA PHE A 199 11.16 -4.96 5.19
C PHE A 199 12.35 -4.80 6.12
N LYS A 200 12.27 -3.92 7.12
CA LYS A 200 13.32 -3.75 8.13
C LYS A 200 13.39 -5.00 9.04
N PRO A 201 14.56 -5.63 9.26
CA PRO A 201 15.92 -5.17 8.93
C PRO A 201 16.54 -5.81 7.67
N HIS A 202 15.75 -6.43 6.80
CA HIS A 202 16.18 -7.26 5.66
C HIS A 202 16.53 -6.44 4.41
N TYR A 203 17.44 -5.47 4.55
CA TYR A 203 18.02 -4.72 3.44
C TYR A 203 19.35 -4.10 3.87
N ASP A 204 20.17 -3.75 2.89
CA ASP A 204 21.42 -3.05 3.12
C ASP A 204 21.74 -2.13 1.93
N LYS A 205 22.83 -1.38 2.06
CA LYS A 205 23.29 -0.45 1.03
C LYS A 205 23.64 -1.15 -0.28
N ALA A 206 24.16 -2.38 -0.23
CA ALA A 206 24.53 -3.12 -1.44
C ALA A 206 23.29 -3.52 -2.26
N ALA A 207 22.21 -3.94 -1.60
CA ALA A 207 20.94 -4.22 -2.24
C ALA A 207 20.32 -2.96 -2.85
N ILE A 208 20.33 -1.83 -2.14
CA ILE A 208 19.83 -0.54 -2.65
C ILE A 208 20.62 -0.12 -3.89
N ASP A 209 21.96 -0.14 -3.82
CA ASP A 209 22.81 0.23 -4.96
C ASP A 209 22.55 -0.67 -6.17
N LYS A 210 22.40 -1.99 -5.94
CA LYS A 210 22.10 -2.94 -7.00
C LYS A 210 20.75 -2.67 -7.67
N ALA A 211 19.73 -2.32 -6.88
CA ALA A 211 18.42 -1.96 -7.38
C ALA A 211 18.50 -0.69 -8.25
N HIS A 212 19.16 0.35 -7.76
CA HIS A 212 19.35 1.61 -8.49
C HIS A 212 20.15 1.45 -9.79
N GLU A 213 21.20 0.63 -9.80
CA GLU A 213 21.95 0.26 -11.02
C GLU A 213 21.05 -0.35 -12.11
N ASN A 214 19.91 -0.92 -11.72
CA ASN A 214 18.92 -1.52 -12.62
C ASN A 214 17.65 -0.67 -12.77
N GLY A 215 17.67 0.58 -12.31
CA GLY A 215 16.54 1.52 -12.42
C GLY A 215 15.34 1.18 -11.52
N ILE A 216 15.54 0.39 -10.47
CA ILE A 216 14.48 -0.05 -9.55
C ILE A 216 14.41 0.90 -8.34
N ILE A 217 13.21 1.41 -8.05
CA ILE A 217 12.93 2.27 -6.89
C ILE A 217 12.90 1.44 -5.60
N CYS A 218 13.46 1.96 -4.51
CA CYS A 218 13.61 1.27 -3.23
C CYS A 218 12.72 1.85 -2.15
N ASN A 219 11.58 1.19 -1.87
CA ASN A 219 10.74 1.49 -0.72
C ASN A 219 11.20 0.69 0.51
N VAL A 220 10.98 1.22 1.72
CA VAL A 220 11.23 0.51 2.98
C VAL A 220 10.02 0.60 3.91
N PHE A 221 9.52 -0.56 4.33
CA PHE A 221 8.63 -0.70 5.48
C PHE A 221 9.49 -1.14 6.69
N TRP A 222 9.72 -0.33 7.71
CA TRP A 222 9.22 1.04 7.95
C TRP A 222 10.14 1.79 8.92
N SER A 223 9.90 3.09 9.08
CA SER A 223 10.40 3.86 10.22
C SER A 223 9.34 4.81 10.76
N ASP A 224 9.31 4.93 12.08
CA ASP A 224 8.44 5.85 12.83
C ASP A 224 9.25 6.90 13.60
N GLU A 225 10.58 6.87 13.49
CA GLU A 225 11.48 7.73 14.23
C GLU A 225 12.29 8.60 13.25
N PRO A 226 12.26 9.94 13.37
CA PRO A 226 12.89 10.82 12.38
C PRO A 226 14.38 10.55 12.14
N GLU A 227 15.14 10.26 13.19
CA GLU A 227 16.58 10.00 13.07
C GLU A 227 16.88 8.72 12.28
N GLU A 228 16.07 7.68 12.48
CA GLU A 228 16.20 6.44 11.71
C GLU A 228 15.77 6.65 10.25
N ALA A 229 14.68 7.38 10.01
CA ALA A 229 14.26 7.73 8.66
C ALA A 229 15.33 8.53 7.90
N LYS A 230 16.01 9.48 8.56
CA LYS A 230 17.16 10.21 8.00
C LYS A 230 18.27 9.25 7.57
N GLN A 231 18.65 8.30 8.43
CA GLN A 231 19.67 7.30 8.12
C GLN A 231 19.27 6.42 6.92
N MET A 232 18.01 6.02 6.82
CA MET A 232 17.49 5.29 5.66
C MET A 232 17.61 6.10 4.35
N PHE A 233 17.23 7.39 4.38
CA PHE A 233 17.41 8.28 3.22
C PHE A 233 18.88 8.56 2.89
N GLU A 234 19.76 8.62 3.88
CA GLU A 234 21.22 8.70 3.67
C GLU A 234 21.76 7.43 2.97
N MET A 235 21.18 6.26 3.26
CA MET A 235 21.43 5.01 2.53
C MET A 235 20.84 4.99 1.12
N LYS A 236 20.14 6.06 0.71
CA LYS A 236 19.48 6.23 -0.60
C LYS A 236 18.22 5.40 -0.81
N THR A 237 17.47 5.09 0.25
CA THR A 237 16.10 4.62 0.05
C THR A 237 15.25 5.72 -0.60
N ASP A 238 14.29 5.35 -1.45
CA ASP A 238 13.47 6.32 -2.20
C ASP A 238 12.19 6.67 -1.44
N CYS A 239 11.53 5.69 -0.83
CA CYS A 239 10.30 5.92 -0.06
C CYS A 239 10.32 5.16 1.26
N ILE A 240 9.85 5.80 2.34
CA ILE A 240 9.69 5.16 3.65
C ILE A 240 8.22 5.13 4.01
N LEU A 241 7.70 3.94 4.32
CA LEU A 241 6.38 3.77 4.90
C LEU A 241 6.46 4.08 6.41
N THR A 242 5.43 4.72 6.95
CA THR A 242 5.40 5.15 8.37
C THR A 242 3.99 5.18 8.93
N ASN A 243 3.83 4.79 10.20
CA ASN A 243 2.62 5.00 10.99
C ASN A 243 2.59 6.41 11.60
N LYS A 244 3.77 7.02 11.80
CA LYS A 244 3.94 8.34 12.40
C LYS A 244 4.25 9.42 11.36
N TYR A 245 3.45 9.53 10.31
CA TYR A 245 3.68 10.45 9.19
C TYR A 245 4.00 11.88 9.63
N ARG A 246 3.22 12.42 10.56
CA ARG A 246 3.45 13.74 11.16
C ARG A 246 4.81 13.87 11.84
N SER A 247 5.23 12.87 12.61
CA SER A 247 6.53 12.90 13.31
C SER A 247 7.69 12.99 12.32
N LEU A 248 7.62 12.27 11.19
CA LEU A 248 8.69 12.29 10.19
C LEU A 248 8.70 13.63 9.42
N ILE A 249 7.54 14.18 9.07
CA ILE A 249 7.46 15.51 8.44
C ILE A 249 7.97 16.62 9.38
N GLU A 250 7.50 16.66 10.62
CA GLU A 250 7.94 17.67 11.61
C GLU A 250 9.41 17.49 12.01
N GLY A 251 9.95 16.27 11.87
CA GLY A 251 11.36 15.96 12.10
C GLY A 251 12.30 16.34 10.96
N GLU A 252 11.77 16.89 9.86
CA GLU A 252 12.52 17.35 8.67
C GLU A 252 13.49 16.27 8.16
N VAL A 253 12.93 15.11 7.78
CA VAL A 253 13.73 13.93 7.40
C VAL A 253 14.38 14.01 6.02
N PHE A 254 14.02 15.00 5.19
CA PHE A 254 14.67 15.37 3.93
C PHE A 254 14.29 16.78 3.48
#